data_AF-A0A915LYB1-F1
#
_entry.id   AF-A0A915LYB1-F1
#
_cell.length_a   1.000
_cell.length_b   1.000
_cell.length_c   1.000
_cell.angle_alpha   90.00
_cell.angle_beta   90.00
_cell.angle_gamma   90.00
#
_symmetry.space_group_name_H-M   'P 1'
#
loop_
_entity.id
_entity.type
_entity.pdbx_description
1 polymer ?
#
loop_
_entity_poly.entity_id
_entity_poly.type
_entity_poly.pdbx_seq_one_letter_code
_entity_poly.pdbx_strand_id
1 'polypeptide(L)'
;MQGLVYVFLKRDFEIDSARMARAVDYYADMGQPYQILMFPEGTDKTAHTSAQSDRYADREGLPRLKHLLYPRTAGFVHLVQKMRQRNYLTSVYDITVAYPCKEIVQNEAEMLFRGKLSSQVHYAIRRFDQNELPKMDEELHEWLLKKS
;
A
#
# COMPACT_ATOMS: atom_id res chain seq x y z
N MET A 1 -0.98 18.55 -17.07
CA MET A 1 -1.31 17.43 -16.16
C MET A 1 -0.20 17.35 -15.11
N GLN A 2 -0.18 18.29 -14.17
CA GLN A 2 0.73 18.31 -13.01
C GLN A 2 -0.14 17.88 -11.83
N GLY A 3 0.01 16.68 -11.28
CA GLY A 3 -0.99 16.23 -10.31
C GLY A 3 -0.75 14.96 -9.54
N LEU A 4 0.46 14.40 -9.56
CA LEU A 4 0.83 13.32 -8.65
C LEU A 4 2.11 13.74 -7.94
N VAL A 5 1.97 14.24 -6.72
CA VAL A 5 3.11 14.51 -5.85
C VAL A 5 3.52 13.18 -5.23
N TYR A 6 4.60 12.61 -5.74
CA TYR A 6 5.12 11.33 -5.27
C TYR A 6 6.03 11.53 -4.05
N VAL A 7 5.75 10.81 -2.97
CA VAL A 7 6.68 10.67 -1.85
C VAL A 7 7.64 9.53 -2.17
N PHE A 8 8.80 9.85 -2.73
CA PHE A 8 9.80 8.85 -3.08
C PHE A 8 10.50 8.30 -1.83
N LEU A 9 10.36 6.99 -1.61
CA LEU A 9 10.96 6.26 -0.50
C LEU A 9 12.29 5.63 -0.91
N LYS A 10 13.29 5.68 -0.02
CA LYS A 10 14.63 5.11 -0.21
C LYS A 10 14.78 3.68 0.35
N ARG A 11 13.71 3.12 0.94
CA ARG A 11 13.71 1.84 1.66
C ARG A 11 14.56 1.91 2.94
N ASP A 12 14.61 3.09 3.55
CA ASP A 12 15.28 3.37 4.81
C ASP A 12 14.26 4.04 5.71
N PHE A 13 13.86 3.35 6.78
CA PHE A 13 12.74 3.81 7.62
C PHE A 13 13.02 5.15 8.30
N GLU A 14 14.25 5.43 8.72
CA GLU A 14 14.57 6.70 9.39
C GLU A 14 14.45 7.88 8.43
N ILE A 15 15.00 7.71 7.22
CA ILE A 15 14.93 8.74 6.18
C ILE A 15 13.48 8.90 5.67
N ASP A 16 12.80 7.78 5.46
CA ASP A 16 11.48 7.73 4.83
C ASP A 16 10.37 8.18 5.78
N SER A 17 10.45 7.86 7.07
CA SER A 17 9.52 8.35 8.10
C SER A 17 9.52 9.88 8.16
N ALA A 18 10.71 10.49 8.22
CA ALA A 18 10.84 11.95 8.21
C ALA A 18 10.26 12.59 6.95
N ARG A 19 10.41 11.94 5.78
CA ARG A 19 9.83 12.43 4.51
C ARG A 19 8.31 12.33 4.49
N MET A 20 7.76 11.18 4.90
CA MET A 20 6.31 10.99 5.03
C MET A 20 5.72 12.00 6.01
N ALA A 21 6.38 12.23 7.14
CA ALA A 21 5.94 13.19 8.13
C ALA A 21 5.86 14.62 7.58
N ARG A 22 6.90 15.08 6.88
CA ARG A 22 6.89 16.40 6.22
C ARG A 22 5.81 16.52 5.16
N ALA A 23 5.55 15.45 4.40
CA ALA A 23 4.50 15.45 3.39
C ALA A 23 3.12 15.61 4.05
N VAL A 24 2.83 14.84 5.12
CA VAL A 24 1.58 14.97 5.88
C VAL A 24 1.43 16.36 6.49
N ASP A 25 2.49 16.90 7.09
CA ASP A 25 2.46 18.23 7.69
C ASP A 25 2.12 19.30 6.63
N TYR A 26 2.79 19.25 5.48
CA TYR A 26 2.53 20.14 4.35
C TYR A 26 1.07 20.06 3.87
N TYR A 27 0.53 18.87 3.64
CA TYR A 27 -0.85 18.71 3.17
C TYR A 27 -1.90 19.12 4.21
N ALA A 28 -1.62 18.87 5.49
CA ALA A 28 -2.48 19.33 6.58
C ALA A 28 -2.49 20.86 6.67
N ASP A 29 -1.33 21.52 6.52
CA ASP A 29 -1.22 22.99 6.57
C ASP A 29 -1.88 23.68 5.36
N MET A 30 -1.98 23.02 4.22
CA MET A 30 -2.69 23.56 3.05
C MET A 30 -4.21 23.68 3.27
N GLY A 31 -4.77 22.98 4.26
CA GLY A 31 -6.20 23.04 4.59
C GLY A 31 -7.13 22.48 3.51
N GLN A 32 -6.61 21.74 2.53
CA GLN A 32 -7.38 21.12 1.46
C GLN A 32 -7.47 19.58 1.68
N PRO A 33 -8.56 18.94 1.23
CA PRO A 33 -8.68 17.49 1.30
C PRO A 33 -7.74 16.84 0.27
N TYR A 34 -6.62 16.27 0.74
CA TYR A 34 -5.74 15.43 -0.08
C TYR A 34 -5.90 13.96 0.28
N GLN A 35 -5.54 13.12 -0.69
CA GLN A 35 -5.54 11.68 -0.56
C GLN A 35 -4.11 11.18 -0.77
N ILE A 36 -3.66 10.28 0.09
CA ILE A 36 -2.36 9.62 -0.03
C ILE A 36 -2.62 8.18 -0.47
N LEU A 37 -2.10 7.83 -1.65
CA LEU A 37 -2.11 6.46 -2.15
C LEU A 37 -0.82 5.75 -1.72
N MET A 38 -0.95 4.57 -1.11
CA MET A 38 0.17 3.75 -0.67
C MET A 38 0.03 2.32 -1.19
N PHE A 39 1.14 1.77 -1.69
CA PHE A 39 1.27 0.36 -2.04
C PHE A 39 2.11 -0.32 -0.96
N PRO A 40 1.50 -0.94 0.06
CA PRO A 40 2.25 -1.47 1.20
C PRO A 40 3.13 -2.68 0.83
N GLU A 41 2.80 -3.40 -0.25
CA GLU A 41 3.66 -4.45 -0.83
C GLU A 41 4.99 -3.89 -1.38
N GLY A 42 4.96 -2.62 -1.82
CA GLY A 42 6.13 -1.84 -2.22
C GLY A 42 6.76 -2.19 -3.58
N THR A 43 6.32 -3.24 -4.26
CA THR A 43 6.88 -3.67 -5.56
C THR A 43 5.96 -4.67 -6.26
N ASP A 44 6.18 -4.88 -7.57
CA ASP A 44 5.45 -5.88 -8.34
C ASP A 44 5.74 -7.32 -7.91
N LYS A 45 4.74 -8.17 -8.10
CA LYS A 45 4.88 -9.61 -7.89
C LYS A 45 5.72 -10.24 -9.00
N THR A 46 6.94 -10.62 -8.65
CA THR A 46 7.89 -11.38 -9.46
C THR A 46 8.24 -12.68 -8.74
N ALA A 47 8.88 -13.63 -9.44
CA ALA A 47 9.35 -14.86 -8.80
C ALA A 47 10.28 -14.55 -7.61
N HIS A 48 11.13 -13.53 -7.74
CA HIS A 48 12.04 -13.10 -6.68
C HIS A 48 11.31 -12.50 -5.48
N THR A 49 10.36 -11.56 -5.69
CA THR A 49 9.63 -10.91 -4.60
C THR A 49 8.65 -11.86 -3.92
N SER A 50 8.09 -12.82 -4.67
CA SER A 50 7.28 -13.92 -4.12
C SER A 50 8.11 -14.80 -3.19
N ALA A 51 9.31 -15.22 -3.62
CA ALA A 51 10.19 -16.03 -2.78
C ALA A 51 10.64 -15.28 -1.50
N GLN A 52 10.82 -13.96 -1.56
CA GLN A 52 11.09 -13.15 -0.37
C GLN A 52 9.89 -13.09 0.57
N SER A 53 8.68 -12.92 0.03
CA SER A 53 7.43 -12.95 0.81
C SER A 53 7.21 -14.31 1.45
N ASP A 54 7.48 -15.40 0.74
CA ASP A 54 7.37 -16.76 1.27
C ASP A 54 8.35 -17.00 2.42
N ARG A 55 9.60 -16.54 2.29
CA ARG A 55 10.60 -16.63 3.38
C ARG A 55 10.18 -15.82 4.61
N TYR A 56 9.56 -14.66 4.40
CA TYR A 56 9.00 -13.87 5.49
C TYR A 56 7.86 -14.63 6.17
N ALA A 57 6.94 -15.19 5.38
CA ALA A 57 5.82 -15.97 5.88
C ALA A 57 6.29 -17.17 6.72
N ASP A 58 7.25 -17.94 6.20
CA ASP A 58 7.82 -19.10 6.89
C ASP A 58 8.47 -18.72 8.22
N ARG A 59 9.15 -17.56 8.28
CA ARG A 59 9.83 -17.09 9.50
C ARG A 59 8.85 -16.62 10.57
N GLU A 60 7.79 -15.94 10.17
CA GLU A 60 6.76 -15.42 11.09
C GLU A 60 5.64 -16.44 11.37
N GLY A 61 5.69 -17.65 10.78
CA GLY A 61 4.66 -18.67 10.93
C GLY A 61 3.34 -18.36 10.23
N LEU A 62 3.38 -17.52 9.19
CA LEU A 62 2.23 -17.08 8.41
C LEU A 62 2.00 -17.97 7.17
N PRO A 63 0.76 -18.09 6.69
CA PRO A 63 0.47 -18.88 5.48
C PRO A 63 1.07 -18.23 4.23
N ARG A 64 1.63 -19.01 3.30
CA ARG A 64 2.13 -18.45 2.04
C ARG A 64 1.00 -17.88 1.18
N LEU A 65 1.17 -16.65 0.69
CA LEU A 65 0.19 -15.98 -0.16
C LEU A 65 0.42 -16.36 -1.63
N LYS A 66 -0.65 -16.75 -2.34
CA LYS A 66 -0.56 -17.18 -3.74
C LYS A 66 -0.55 -16.00 -4.72
N HIS A 67 -1.37 -15.00 -4.45
CA HIS A 67 -1.67 -13.90 -5.38
C HIS A 67 -1.15 -12.54 -4.91
N LEU A 68 -0.78 -12.41 -3.63
CA LEU A 68 -0.38 -11.17 -2.98
C LEU A 68 1.02 -11.33 -2.35
N LEU A 69 1.59 -10.20 -1.91
CA LEU A 69 2.82 -10.16 -1.14
C LEU A 69 2.53 -9.63 0.27
N TYR A 70 3.30 -10.07 1.25
CA TYR A 70 3.15 -9.53 2.60
C TYR A 70 3.53 -8.04 2.65
N PRO A 71 2.68 -7.17 3.23
CA PRO A 71 2.88 -5.74 3.25
C PRO A 71 4.01 -5.35 4.21
N ARG A 72 4.73 -4.29 3.86
CA ARG A 72 5.64 -3.59 4.77
C ARG A 72 4.85 -2.60 5.61
N THR A 73 4.50 -3.01 6.81
CA THR A 73 3.59 -2.28 7.70
C THR A 73 4.16 -1.01 8.32
N ALA A 74 5.48 -0.93 8.51
CA ALA A 74 6.10 0.15 9.29
C ALA A 74 5.77 1.54 8.72
N GLY A 75 5.81 1.69 7.39
CA GLY A 75 5.46 2.94 6.73
C GLY A 75 3.99 3.30 6.86
N PHE A 76 3.10 2.30 6.78
CA PHE A 76 1.66 2.48 6.99
C PHE A 76 1.34 2.94 8.41
N VAL A 77 1.89 2.26 9.43
CA VAL A 77 1.70 2.62 10.84
C VAL A 77 2.16 4.05 11.10
N HIS A 78 3.39 4.38 10.66
CA HIS A 78 3.92 5.73 10.83
C HIS A 78 3.05 6.80 10.15
N LEU A 79 2.59 6.54 8.92
CA LEU A 79 1.74 7.46 8.18
C LEU A 79 0.40 7.69 8.90
N VAL A 80 -0.28 6.62 9.30
CA VAL A 80 -1.57 6.68 9.99
C VAL A 80 -1.45 7.47 11.30
N GLN A 81 -0.43 7.20 12.11
CA GLN A 81 -0.22 7.92 13.37
C GLN A 81 0.05 9.40 13.14
N LYS A 82 0.90 9.74 12.16
CA LYS A 82 1.19 11.13 11.83
C LYS A 82 -0.04 11.88 11.33
N MET A 83 -0.87 11.23 10.48
CA MET A 83 -2.12 11.83 10.01
C MET A 83 -3.13 12.04 11.15
N ARG A 84 -3.20 11.13 12.13
CA ARG A 84 -4.01 11.30 13.34
C ARG A 84 -3.53 12.46 14.20
N GLN A 85 -2.23 12.59 14.43
CA GLN A 85 -1.63 13.70 15.18
C GLN A 85 -2.00 15.07 14.60
N ARG A 86 -2.14 15.15 13.28
CA ARG A 86 -2.53 16.37 12.56
C ARG A 86 -4.04 16.52 12.36
N ASN A 87 -4.85 15.64 12.95
CA ASN A 87 -6.30 15.55 12.74
C ASN A 87 -6.70 15.54 11.25
N TYR A 88 -5.90 14.82 10.46
CA TYR A 88 -5.96 14.81 9.00
C TYR A 88 -6.52 13.50 8.43
N LEU A 89 -6.64 12.45 9.26
CA LEU A 89 -7.13 11.15 8.84
C LEU A 89 -8.66 11.05 9.05
N THR A 90 -9.44 11.05 7.97
CA THR A 90 -10.88 10.80 8.07
C THR A 90 -11.22 9.34 7.82
N SER A 91 -10.63 8.71 6.80
CA SER A 91 -10.95 7.34 6.40
C SER A 91 -9.79 6.69 5.65
N VAL A 92 -9.71 5.36 5.72
CA VAL A 92 -8.78 4.52 4.96
C VAL A 92 -9.58 3.69 3.97
N TYR A 93 -9.11 3.65 2.71
CA TYR A 93 -9.68 2.82 1.67
C TYR A 93 -8.74 1.66 1.38
N ASP A 94 -9.24 0.45 1.59
CA ASP A 94 -8.61 -0.79 1.14
C ASP A 94 -9.13 -1.09 -0.26
N ILE A 95 -8.23 -1.07 -1.25
CA ILE A 95 -8.55 -1.28 -2.65
C ILE A 95 -7.70 -2.44 -3.16
N THR A 96 -8.35 -3.56 -3.45
CA THR A 96 -7.73 -4.69 -4.15
C THR A 96 -8.22 -4.71 -5.59
N VAL A 97 -7.27 -4.77 -6.53
CA VAL A 97 -7.56 -4.86 -7.96
C VAL A 97 -7.14 -6.24 -8.45
N ALA A 98 -8.08 -6.99 -9.01
CA ALA A 98 -7.85 -8.33 -9.54
C ALA A 98 -8.07 -8.35 -11.06
N TYR A 99 -7.09 -8.92 -11.75
CA TYR A 99 -7.12 -9.12 -13.20
C TYR A 99 -7.29 -10.63 -13.47
N PRO A 100 -8.40 -11.08 -14.09
CA PRO A 100 -8.68 -12.48 -14.35
C PRO A 100 -7.86 -13.07 -15.52
N CYS A 101 -6.88 -12.34 -16.05
CA CYS A 101 -5.99 -12.84 -17.09
C CYS A 101 -5.00 -13.87 -16.55
N LYS A 102 -4.83 -14.98 -17.29
CA LYS A 102 -3.82 -16.01 -16.97
C LYS A 102 -2.38 -15.50 -17.07
N GLU A 103 -2.17 -14.39 -17.78
CA GLU A 103 -0.86 -13.79 -17.98
C GLU A 103 -0.85 -12.41 -17.32
N ILE A 104 0.01 -12.23 -16.32
CA ILE A 104 0.26 -10.94 -15.69
C ILE A 104 1.09 -10.14 -16.68
N VAL A 105 0.50 -9.11 -17.28
CA VAL A 105 1.22 -8.18 -18.16
C VAL A 105 2.19 -7.39 -17.29
N GLN A 106 3.47 -7.72 -17.37
CA GLN A 106 4.51 -7.07 -16.56
C GLN A 106 5.07 -5.79 -17.22
N ASN A 107 4.63 -5.47 -18.45
CA ASN A 107 5.18 -4.35 -19.21
C ASN A 107 4.09 -3.67 -20.08
N GLU A 108 4.01 -2.35 -20.01
CA GLU A 108 3.11 -1.51 -20.82
C GLU A 108 3.33 -1.75 -22.33
N ALA A 109 4.57 -2.04 -22.73
CA ALA A 109 4.89 -2.39 -24.11
C ALA A 109 4.22 -3.71 -24.53
N GLU A 110 4.18 -4.73 -23.69
CA GLU A 110 3.47 -5.98 -24.03
C GLU A 110 1.96 -5.76 -24.12
N MET A 111 1.41 -4.87 -23.29
CA MET A 111 0.00 -4.46 -23.36
C MET A 111 -0.31 -3.81 -24.73
N LEU A 112 0.51 -2.84 -25.14
CA LEU A 112 0.32 -2.05 -26.36
C LEU A 112 0.61 -2.84 -27.64
N PHE A 113 1.68 -3.64 -27.66
CA PHE A 113 2.11 -4.35 -28.86
C PHE A 113 1.46 -5.72 -29.04
N ARG A 114 1.03 -6.41 -27.96
CA ARG A 114 0.40 -7.74 -28.05
C ARG A 114 -1.12 -7.71 -27.88
N GLY A 115 -1.72 -6.55 -27.58
CA GLY A 115 -3.16 -6.41 -27.37
C GLY A 115 -3.70 -7.24 -26.20
N LYS A 116 -2.81 -7.70 -25.31
CA LYS A 116 -3.16 -8.54 -24.16
C LYS A 116 -3.68 -7.65 -23.04
N LEU A 117 -4.91 -7.18 -23.18
CA LEU A 117 -5.65 -6.50 -22.13
C LEU A 117 -6.57 -7.50 -21.44
N SER A 118 -6.70 -7.40 -20.11
CA SER A 118 -7.75 -8.16 -19.45
C SER A 118 -9.11 -7.62 -19.87
N SER A 119 -9.97 -8.50 -20.35
CA SER A 119 -11.35 -8.16 -20.72
C SER A 119 -12.18 -7.70 -19.54
N GLN A 120 -11.73 -7.97 -18.31
CA GLN A 120 -12.41 -7.63 -17.06
C GLN A 120 -11.40 -7.17 -16.03
N VAL A 121 -11.77 -6.19 -15.21
CA VAL A 121 -11.01 -5.77 -14.04
C VAL A 121 -11.97 -5.79 -12.86
N HIS A 122 -11.60 -6.51 -11.79
CA HIS A 122 -12.42 -6.63 -10.59
C HIS A 122 -11.84 -5.75 -9.50
N TYR A 123 -12.68 -4.86 -8.96
CA TYR A 123 -12.31 -3.99 -7.85
C TYR A 123 -13.03 -4.44 -6.58
N ALA A 124 -12.28 -4.77 -5.54
CA ALA A 124 -12.81 -4.92 -4.19
C ALA A 124 -12.40 -3.68 -3.39
N ILE A 125 -13.38 -2.86 -3.02
CA ILE A 125 -13.18 -1.61 -2.29
C ILE A 125 -13.87 -1.71 -0.94
N ARG A 126 -13.13 -1.40 0.12
CA ARG A 126 -13.66 -1.30 1.48
C ARG A 126 -13.24 0.03 2.08
N ARG A 127 -14.17 0.70 2.75
CA ARG A 127 -13.91 1.95 3.47
C ARG A 127 -13.92 1.67 4.97
N PHE A 128 -12.91 2.18 5.66
CA PHE A 128 -12.81 2.18 7.12
C PHE A 128 -12.78 3.63 7.61
N ASP A 129 -13.66 3.98 8.53
CA ASP A 129 -13.61 5.25 9.24
C ASP A 129 -12.43 5.27 10.22
N GLN A 130 -11.88 6.45 10.51
CA GLN A 130 -10.75 6.58 11.45
C GLN A 130 -10.98 5.92 12.81
N ASN A 131 -12.24 5.83 13.24
CA ASN A 131 -12.65 5.21 14.51
C ASN A 131 -12.64 3.68 14.49
N GLU A 132 -12.70 3.07 13.30
CA GLU A 132 -12.62 1.61 13.10
C GLU A 132 -11.17 1.12 13.09
N LEU A 133 -10.20 2.02 12.88
CA LEU A 133 -8.79 1.66 12.90
C LEU A 133 -8.27 1.55 14.35
N PRO A 134 -7.48 0.51 14.67
CA PRO A 134 -6.82 0.39 15.96
C PRO A 134 -5.96 1.61 16.31
N LYS A 135 -5.77 1.89 17.59
CA LYS A 135 -5.02 3.08 18.05
C LYS A 135 -3.55 2.79 18.30
N MET A 136 -3.22 1.57 18.71
CA MET A 136 -1.85 1.17 19.01
C MET A 136 -1.10 0.76 17.73
N ASP A 137 0.21 0.97 17.72
CA ASP A 137 1.07 0.69 16.56
C ASP A 137 1.10 -0.81 16.24
N GLU A 138 1.18 -1.64 17.27
CA GLU A 138 1.19 -3.11 17.16
C GLU A 138 -0.14 -3.63 16.60
N GLU A 139 -1.26 -3.06 17.05
CA GLU A 139 -2.59 -3.47 16.57
C GLU A 139 -2.82 -3.03 15.13
N LEU A 140 -2.31 -1.86 14.72
CA LEU A 140 -2.34 -1.41 13.32
C LEU A 140 -1.48 -2.30 12.42
N HIS A 141 -0.32 -2.73 12.91
CA HIS A 141 0.55 -3.68 12.23
C HIS A 141 -0.19 -4.98 11.96
N GLU A 142 -0.80 -5.59 12.99
CA GLU A 142 -1.59 -6.80 12.83
C GLU A 142 -2.81 -6.60 11.93
N TRP A 143 -3.48 -5.46 12.05
CA TRP A 143 -4.66 -5.13 11.25
C TRP A 143 -4.33 -5.14 9.76
N LEU A 144 -3.19 -4.58 9.35
CA LEU A 144 -2.79 -4.58 7.94
C LEU A 144 -2.39 -5.99 7.49
N LEU A 145 -1.67 -6.75 8.31
CA LEU A 145 -1.26 -8.12 7.98
C LEU A 145 -2.45 -9.06 7.79
N LYS A 146 -3.49 -8.96 8.63
CA LYS A 146 -4.72 -9.78 8.51
C LYS A 146 -5.54 -9.47 7.26
N LYS A 147 -5.27 -8.37 6.57
CA LYS A 147 -5.97 -7.96 5.35
C LYS A 147 -5.29 -8.43 4.07
N SER A 148 -4.07 -8.97 4.17
CA SER A 148 -3.25 -9.45 3.04
C SER A 148 -3.46 -10.93 2.75
#